data_AF-A0A2I2G7G1-F1
#
_entry.id   AF-A0A2I2G7G1-F1
#
_cell.length_a   1.000
_cell.length_b   1.000
_cell.length_c   1.000
_cell.angle_alpha   90.00
_cell.angle_beta   90.00
_cell.angle_gamma   90.00
#
_symmetry.space_group_name_H-M   'P 1'
#
loop_
_entity.id
_entity.type
_entity.pdbx_description
1 polymer ?
#
loop_
_entity_poly.entity_id
_entity_poly.type
_entity_poly.pdbx_seq_one_letter_code
_entity_poly.pdbx_strand_id
1 'polypeptide(L)'
;MTMTLPEDFHPASVIASCANPLPENIVSQYGKRIIKISDTQVVKRGPNVTKEEAENQRIAYDLVDQNIVRIPRVHGFFYDEQGWGYIVMEFIDGKIIDPLADKSAIEKVVTVLDHFSTLRHGTPGPLAGGPCRGLLFPETEDVVFDSVDGMERWFNSRLFAHNPTLNLQGFELVLCHLDIAPRNILWLEDGSLCLVDWASAGYYPRLFEFCAQWIIEGKDGNFNSLLLKSMHPLPDPEIAQKDALLWAWRNIQKYAFRSKSLPQHEGPRESTGFTPVPPPPMPEYPPDWDE
;
A
#
# COMPACT_ATOMS: atom_id res chain seq x y z
N MET A 1 0.03 -11.62 -19.58
CA MET A 1 -1.31 -12.10 -19.97
C MET A 1 -2.29 -10.99 -19.66
N THR A 2 -3.06 -10.56 -20.65
CA THR A 2 -4.16 -9.60 -20.46
C THR A 2 -5.25 -10.27 -19.62
N MET A 3 -5.55 -9.69 -18.45
CA MET A 3 -6.75 -10.03 -17.69
C MET A 3 -7.96 -9.88 -18.61
N THR A 4 -8.50 -11.00 -19.05
CA THR A 4 -9.72 -11.06 -19.85
C THR A 4 -10.86 -11.29 -18.87
N LEU A 5 -11.82 -10.38 -18.86
CA LEU A 5 -13.03 -10.51 -18.05
C LEU A 5 -13.74 -11.83 -18.44
N PRO A 6 -14.29 -12.60 -17.48
CA PRO A 6 -15.13 -13.75 -17.82
C PRO A 6 -16.29 -13.34 -18.74
N GLU A 7 -16.77 -14.26 -19.58
CA GLU A 7 -17.81 -14.01 -20.62
C GLU A 7 -19.10 -13.37 -20.07
N ASP A 8 -19.35 -13.43 -18.76
CA ASP A 8 -20.52 -12.85 -18.10
C ASP A 8 -20.35 -11.38 -17.65
N PHE A 9 -19.16 -10.78 -17.80
CA PHE A 9 -18.88 -9.42 -17.31
C PHE A 9 -18.84 -8.40 -18.45
N HIS A 10 -19.97 -7.74 -18.68
CA HIS A 10 -20.01 -6.56 -19.55
C HIS A 10 -19.70 -5.30 -18.72
N PRO A 11 -18.60 -4.56 -18.97
CA PRO A 11 -18.23 -3.35 -18.23
C PRO A 11 -19.39 -2.34 -18.10
N ALA A 12 -20.19 -2.20 -19.16
CA ALA A 12 -21.37 -1.34 -19.17
C ALA A 12 -22.38 -1.67 -18.06
N SER A 13 -22.63 -2.95 -17.78
CA SER A 13 -23.56 -3.39 -16.73
C SER A 13 -23.01 -3.06 -15.34
N VAL A 14 -21.72 -3.26 -15.13
CA VAL A 14 -21.03 -2.93 -13.86
C VAL A 14 -21.09 -1.42 -13.61
N ILE A 15 -20.78 -0.61 -14.62
CA ILE A 15 -20.85 0.86 -14.54
C ILE A 15 -22.28 1.31 -14.20
N ALA A 16 -23.29 0.74 -14.85
CA ALA A 16 -24.70 1.08 -14.60
C ALA A 16 -25.11 0.77 -13.14
N SER A 17 -24.78 -0.42 -12.63
CA SER A 17 -25.02 -0.79 -11.22
C SER A 17 -24.32 0.16 -10.25
N CYS A 18 -23.13 0.65 -10.61
CA CYS A 18 -22.35 1.55 -9.77
C CYS A 18 -22.80 3.01 -9.82
N ALA A 19 -23.51 3.45 -10.85
CA ALA A 19 -23.97 4.83 -10.98
C ALA A 19 -25.10 5.15 -9.98
N ASN A 20 -26.07 4.22 -9.89
CA ASN A 20 -27.26 4.35 -9.04
C ASN A 20 -27.43 3.13 -8.13
N PRO A 21 -26.50 2.88 -7.20
CA PRO A 21 -26.62 1.76 -6.28
C PRO A 21 -27.78 2.00 -5.32
N LEU A 22 -28.50 0.93 -4.98
CA LEU A 22 -29.44 0.94 -3.86
C LEU A 22 -28.65 1.22 -2.56
N PRO A 23 -29.21 1.96 -1.58
CA PRO A 23 -28.51 2.30 -0.34
C PRO A 23 -27.90 1.10 0.39
N GLU A 24 -28.59 -0.03 0.41
CA GLU A 24 -28.14 -1.29 1.03
C GLU A 24 -26.94 -1.95 0.32
N ASN A 25 -26.68 -1.58 -0.92
CA ASN A 25 -25.55 -2.10 -1.70
C ASN A 25 -24.28 -1.23 -1.55
N ILE A 26 -24.37 -0.09 -0.87
CA ILE A 26 -23.20 0.75 -0.61
C ILE A 26 -22.50 0.22 0.64
N VAL A 27 -21.34 -0.41 0.45
CA VAL A 27 -20.57 -1.03 1.54
C VAL A 27 -19.65 -0.02 2.22
N SER A 28 -19.13 0.96 1.47
CA SER A 28 -18.19 1.93 2.04
C SER A 28 -18.89 3.01 2.86
N GLN A 29 -18.34 3.30 4.04
CA GLN A 29 -18.78 4.41 4.90
C GLN A 29 -18.51 5.80 4.28
N TYR A 30 -17.56 5.90 3.35
CA TYR A 30 -17.12 7.15 2.72
C TYR A 30 -17.59 7.27 1.26
N GLY A 31 -18.91 7.12 1.03
CA GLY A 31 -19.56 7.36 -0.26
C GLY A 31 -19.70 6.11 -1.15
N LYS A 32 -19.83 6.31 -2.46
CA LYS A 32 -20.07 5.25 -3.46
C LYS A 32 -18.79 4.61 -4.00
N ARG A 33 -17.81 4.34 -3.13
CA ARG A 33 -16.51 3.75 -3.53
C ARG A 33 -16.57 2.24 -3.63
N ILE A 34 -17.27 1.58 -2.71
CA ILE A 34 -17.42 0.12 -2.66
C ILE A 34 -18.90 -0.23 -2.81
N ILE A 35 -19.26 -0.95 -3.87
CA ILE A 35 -20.65 -1.22 -4.26
C ILE A 35 -20.85 -2.72 -4.47
N LYS A 36 -21.75 -3.35 -3.71
CA LYS A 36 -22.18 -4.73 -3.92
C LYS A 36 -23.02 -4.79 -5.20
N ILE A 37 -22.65 -5.65 -6.14
CA ILE A 37 -23.36 -5.81 -7.42
C ILE A 37 -24.05 -7.16 -7.57
N SER A 38 -23.73 -8.13 -6.71
CA SER A 38 -24.41 -9.42 -6.57
C SER A 38 -24.13 -10.00 -5.19
N ASP A 39 -24.72 -11.15 -4.86
CA ASP A 39 -24.45 -11.82 -3.57
C ASP A 39 -23.02 -12.30 -3.38
N THR A 40 -22.25 -12.39 -4.46
CA THR A 40 -20.87 -12.89 -4.44
C THR A 40 -19.86 -11.85 -4.90
N GLN A 41 -20.28 -10.63 -5.26
CA GLN A 41 -19.40 -9.65 -5.89
C GLN A 41 -19.60 -8.21 -5.42
N VAL A 42 -18.48 -7.52 -5.33
CA VAL A 42 -18.36 -6.13 -4.98
C VAL A 42 -17.44 -5.42 -5.96
N VAL A 43 -17.63 -4.11 -6.11
CA VAL A 43 -16.85 -3.26 -7.00
C VAL A 43 -16.22 -2.13 -6.20
N LYS A 44 -14.89 -2.03 -6.25
CA LYS A 44 -14.16 -0.82 -5.83
C LYS A 44 -14.00 0.09 -7.06
N ARG A 45 -14.47 1.32 -6.96
CA ARG A 45 -14.38 2.31 -8.04
C ARG A 45 -13.88 3.67 -7.58
N GLY A 46 -13.20 4.37 -8.49
CA GLY A 46 -12.78 5.75 -8.26
C GLY A 46 -11.69 6.22 -9.22
N PRO A 47 -11.37 7.52 -9.17
CA PRO A 47 -10.30 8.10 -9.99
C PRO A 47 -8.90 7.58 -9.61
N ASN A 48 -8.73 7.09 -8.38
CA ASN A 48 -7.45 6.59 -7.86
C ASN A 48 -7.41 5.06 -7.75
N VAL A 49 -8.41 4.36 -8.29
CA VAL A 49 -8.42 2.89 -8.33
C VAL A 49 -7.61 2.47 -9.56
N THR A 50 -6.60 1.64 -9.34
CA THR A 50 -5.56 1.40 -10.36
C THR A 50 -5.48 -0.07 -10.76
N LYS A 51 -4.88 -0.34 -11.92
CA LYS A 51 -4.60 -1.71 -12.35
C LYS A 51 -3.59 -2.37 -11.43
N GLU A 52 -2.62 -1.61 -10.97
CA GLU A 52 -1.55 -2.01 -10.05
C GLU A 52 -2.15 -2.52 -8.73
N GLU A 53 -3.14 -1.84 -8.18
CA GLU A 53 -3.88 -2.30 -7.00
C GLU A 53 -4.57 -3.66 -7.24
N ALA A 54 -5.24 -3.82 -8.39
CA ALA A 54 -5.91 -5.06 -8.75
C ALA A 54 -4.93 -6.24 -8.87
N GLU A 55 -3.78 -6.00 -9.52
CA GLU A 55 -2.74 -7.02 -9.67
C GLU A 55 -2.03 -7.33 -8.36
N ASN A 56 -1.77 -6.34 -7.50
CA ASN A 56 -1.23 -6.57 -6.15
C ASN A 56 -2.16 -7.50 -5.36
N GLN A 57 -3.46 -7.22 -5.35
CA GLN A 57 -4.44 -8.07 -4.66
C GLN A 57 -4.49 -9.49 -5.25
N ARG A 58 -4.44 -9.63 -6.58
CA ARG A 58 -4.42 -10.96 -7.23
C ARG A 58 -3.16 -11.74 -6.86
N ILE A 59 -1.98 -11.11 -6.91
CA ILE A 59 -0.72 -11.76 -6.55
C ILE A 59 -0.75 -12.16 -5.07
N ALA A 60 -1.23 -11.28 -4.20
CA ALA A 60 -1.36 -11.58 -2.79
C ALA A 60 -2.29 -12.78 -2.55
N TYR A 61 -3.44 -12.84 -3.25
CA TYR A 61 -4.36 -13.99 -3.19
C TYR A 61 -3.65 -15.32 -3.48
N ASP A 62 -2.82 -15.35 -4.52
CA ASP A 62 -2.09 -16.55 -4.94
C ASP A 62 -0.90 -16.89 -4.01
N LEU A 63 -0.34 -15.89 -3.32
CA LEU A 63 0.89 -16.00 -2.54
C LEU A 63 0.67 -16.42 -1.08
N VAL A 64 -0.37 -15.90 -0.43
CA VAL A 64 -0.57 -16.10 1.01
C VAL A 64 -1.31 -17.42 1.31
N ASP A 65 -1.13 -17.96 2.52
CA ASP A 65 -1.96 -19.07 2.98
C ASP A 65 -3.35 -18.53 3.36
N GLN A 66 -4.35 -18.89 2.54
CA GLN A 66 -5.75 -18.48 2.72
C GLN A 66 -6.38 -19.03 4.01
N ASN A 67 -5.77 -20.00 4.69
CA ASN A 67 -6.20 -20.45 6.02
C ASN A 67 -5.69 -19.54 7.15
N ILE A 68 -4.65 -18.74 6.90
CA ILE A 68 -4.12 -17.75 7.85
C ILE A 68 -4.82 -16.40 7.65
N VAL A 69 -4.93 -15.96 6.38
CA VAL A 69 -5.59 -14.71 6.02
C VAL A 69 -6.29 -14.87 4.69
N ARG A 70 -7.60 -14.58 4.67
CA ARG A 70 -8.36 -14.57 3.41
C ARG A 70 -8.06 -13.28 2.65
N ILE A 71 -8.01 -13.37 1.33
CA ILE A 71 -7.97 -12.22 0.42
C ILE A 71 -9.14 -12.34 -0.55
N PRO A 72 -9.88 -11.26 -0.87
CA PRO A 72 -10.95 -11.35 -1.87
C PRO A 72 -10.36 -11.64 -3.24
N ARG A 73 -10.91 -12.62 -3.96
CA ARG A 73 -10.48 -12.92 -5.33
C ARG A 73 -10.81 -11.75 -6.26
N VAL A 74 -9.84 -11.29 -7.04
CA VAL A 74 -10.08 -10.33 -8.13
C VAL A 74 -10.67 -11.06 -9.34
N HIS A 75 -11.83 -10.59 -9.81
CA HIS A 75 -12.48 -11.11 -11.02
C HIS A 75 -12.10 -10.30 -12.27
N GLY A 76 -11.77 -9.03 -12.12
CA GLY A 76 -11.27 -8.22 -13.22
C GLY A 76 -11.09 -6.75 -12.90
N PHE A 77 -10.46 -6.05 -13.84
CA PHE A 77 -10.20 -4.63 -13.77
C PHE A 77 -10.46 -3.95 -15.13
N PHE A 78 -11.05 -2.76 -15.12
CA PHE A 78 -11.18 -1.91 -16.32
C PHE A 78 -11.30 -0.42 -15.95
N TYR A 79 -11.13 0.44 -16.96
CA TYR A 79 -11.42 1.87 -16.86
C TYR A 79 -12.71 2.21 -17.61
N ASP A 80 -13.46 3.19 -17.12
CA ASP A 80 -14.54 3.81 -17.90
C ASP A 80 -14.01 4.93 -18.81
N GLU A 81 -14.91 5.55 -19.60
CA GLU A 81 -14.57 6.64 -20.52
C GLU A 81 -14.08 7.92 -19.80
N GLN A 82 -14.34 8.05 -18.50
CA GLN A 82 -13.91 9.17 -17.67
C GLN A 82 -12.56 8.88 -16.98
N GLY A 83 -11.96 7.72 -17.23
CA GLY A 83 -10.72 7.29 -16.62
C GLY A 83 -10.87 6.77 -15.19
N TRP A 84 -12.08 6.49 -14.71
CA TRP A 84 -12.27 5.87 -13.40
C TRP A 84 -11.92 4.39 -13.47
N GLY A 85 -11.12 3.92 -12.52
CA GLY A 85 -10.83 2.50 -12.38
C GLY A 85 -11.95 1.75 -11.66
N TYR A 86 -12.13 0.50 -12.05
CA TYR A 86 -13.10 -0.44 -11.48
C TYR A 86 -12.40 -1.77 -11.21
N ILE A 87 -12.31 -2.17 -9.94
CA ILE A 87 -11.91 -3.51 -9.53
C ILE A 87 -13.18 -4.28 -9.19
N VAL A 88 -13.48 -5.32 -9.96
CA VAL A 88 -14.53 -6.28 -9.64
C VAL A 88 -13.89 -7.42 -8.86
N MET A 89 -14.37 -7.67 -7.65
CA MET A 89 -13.80 -8.68 -6.76
C MET A 89 -14.87 -9.39 -5.95
N GLU A 90 -14.48 -10.48 -5.33
CA GLU A 90 -15.31 -11.28 -4.44
C GLU A 90 -15.90 -10.42 -3.31
N PHE A 91 -17.20 -10.53 -3.09
CA PHE A 91 -17.85 -9.97 -1.92
C PHE A 91 -17.59 -10.88 -0.72
N ILE A 92 -17.00 -10.31 0.32
CA ILE A 92 -16.77 -10.96 1.60
C ILE A 92 -17.79 -10.43 2.60
N ASP A 93 -18.67 -11.29 3.08
CA ASP A 93 -19.60 -10.96 4.15
C ASP A 93 -18.87 -11.00 5.49
N GLY A 94 -18.22 -9.89 5.83
CA GLY A 94 -17.47 -9.71 7.06
C GLY A 94 -17.73 -8.35 7.68
N LYS A 95 -17.43 -8.25 8.98
CA LYS A 95 -17.65 -7.04 9.77
C LYS A 95 -16.35 -6.32 10.03
N ILE A 96 -16.34 -5.01 9.83
CA ILE A 96 -15.28 -4.13 10.31
C ILE A 96 -15.51 -3.91 11.81
N ILE A 97 -14.45 -4.09 12.60
CA ILE A 97 -14.44 -3.74 14.02
C ILE A 97 -13.50 -2.56 14.17
N ASP A 98 -14.04 -1.36 14.36
CA ASP A 98 -13.27 -0.12 14.50
C ASP A 98 -13.93 0.77 15.58
N PRO A 99 -13.25 1.04 16.72
CA PRO A 99 -11.87 0.69 17.03
C PRO A 99 -11.68 -0.79 17.37
N LEU A 100 -10.56 -1.37 16.90
CA LEU A 100 -10.15 -2.73 17.25
C LEU A 100 -9.23 -2.72 18.46
N ALA A 101 -9.72 -3.21 19.61
CA ALA A 101 -8.96 -3.30 20.85
C ALA A 101 -8.95 -4.69 21.50
N ASP A 102 -9.66 -5.66 20.91
CA ASP A 102 -9.70 -7.03 21.42
C ASP A 102 -8.34 -7.72 21.27
N LYS A 103 -7.82 -8.27 22.37
CA LYS A 103 -6.47 -8.85 22.39
C LYS A 103 -6.35 -10.06 21.47
N SER A 104 -7.36 -10.93 21.43
CA SER A 104 -7.32 -12.14 20.59
C SER A 104 -7.36 -11.80 19.10
N ALA A 105 -8.08 -10.74 18.74
CA ALA A 105 -8.10 -10.21 17.39
C ALA A 105 -6.74 -9.59 17.00
N ILE A 106 -6.10 -8.84 17.90
CA ILE A 106 -4.74 -8.33 17.68
C ILE A 106 -3.74 -9.48 17.48
N GLU A 107 -3.80 -10.54 18.30
CA GLU A 107 -2.94 -11.73 18.16
C GLU A 107 -3.12 -12.42 16.79
N LYS A 108 -4.35 -12.45 16.25
CA LYS A 108 -4.60 -12.94 14.88
C LYS A 108 -3.96 -12.04 13.82
N VAL A 109 -4.06 -10.72 13.95
CA VAL A 109 -3.37 -9.79 13.02
C VAL A 109 -1.85 -9.96 13.08
N VAL A 110 -1.29 -10.18 14.28
CA VAL A 110 0.15 -10.51 14.43
C VAL A 110 0.49 -11.82 13.72
N THR A 111 -0.34 -12.85 13.83
CA THR A 111 -0.13 -14.13 13.11
C THR A 111 -0.07 -13.93 11.59
N VAL A 112 -0.89 -13.01 11.05
CA VAL A 112 -0.84 -12.64 9.63
C VAL A 112 0.47 -11.93 9.27
N LEU A 113 0.92 -10.98 10.09
CA LEU A 113 2.17 -10.25 9.88
C LEU A 113 3.40 -11.18 9.99
N ASP A 114 3.35 -12.16 10.88
CA ASP A 114 4.37 -13.18 10.99
C ASP A 114 4.41 -14.06 9.74
N HIS A 115 3.24 -14.48 9.22
CA HIS A 115 3.16 -15.18 7.94
C HIS A 115 3.77 -14.35 6.81
N PHE A 116 3.43 -13.06 6.71
CA PHE A 116 3.99 -12.15 5.70
C PHE A 116 5.51 -12.04 5.79
N SER A 117 6.07 -12.04 7.00
CA SER A 117 7.53 -12.01 7.22
C SER A 117 8.28 -13.24 6.66
N THR A 118 7.56 -14.34 6.41
CA THR A 118 8.14 -15.55 5.78
C THR A 118 8.20 -15.45 4.26
N LEU A 119 7.43 -14.54 3.66
CA LEU A 119 7.32 -14.37 2.21
C LEU A 119 8.34 -13.34 1.74
N ARG A 120 9.40 -13.80 1.06
CA ARG A 120 10.58 -12.98 0.72
C ARG A 120 10.76 -12.81 -0.77
N HIS A 121 11.36 -11.68 -1.17
CA HIS A 121 11.73 -11.42 -2.56
C HIS A 121 13.07 -10.65 -2.66
N GLY A 122 13.74 -10.70 -3.81
CA GLY A 122 15.05 -10.06 -4.02
C GLY A 122 14.98 -8.60 -4.48
N THR A 123 13.83 -8.16 -4.97
CA THR A 123 13.62 -6.82 -5.52
C THR A 123 12.59 -6.07 -4.69
N PRO A 124 12.88 -4.84 -4.23
CA PRO A 124 11.94 -4.06 -3.44
C PRO A 124 10.87 -3.40 -4.30
N GLY A 125 9.72 -3.12 -3.70
CA GLY A 125 8.62 -2.41 -4.35
C GLY A 125 7.32 -3.22 -4.42
N PRO A 126 6.30 -2.73 -5.15
CA PRO A 126 4.97 -3.34 -5.20
C PRO A 126 4.97 -4.77 -5.73
N LEU A 127 3.97 -5.57 -5.30
CA LEU A 127 3.83 -6.97 -5.72
C LEU A 127 3.77 -7.16 -7.24
N ALA A 128 3.02 -6.31 -7.93
CA ALA A 128 2.89 -6.31 -9.38
C ALA A 128 4.00 -5.53 -10.11
N GLY A 129 4.96 -4.98 -9.37
CA GLY A 129 5.88 -3.96 -9.85
C GLY A 129 5.19 -2.60 -10.07
N GLY A 130 5.91 -1.68 -10.71
CA GLY A 130 5.42 -0.33 -10.95
C GLY A 130 5.62 0.61 -9.74
N PRO A 131 4.92 1.76 -9.72
CA PRO A 131 5.16 2.80 -8.74
C PRO A 131 4.78 2.40 -7.31
N CYS A 132 5.61 2.76 -6.34
CA CYS A 132 5.33 2.62 -4.91
C CYS A 132 4.17 3.53 -4.51
N ARG A 133 3.24 3.01 -3.71
CA ARG A 133 2.04 3.70 -3.22
C ARG A 133 1.91 3.55 -1.72
N GLY A 134 1.12 4.43 -1.12
CA GLY A 134 0.80 4.39 0.30
C GLY A 134 1.61 5.39 1.13
N LEU A 135 1.45 5.27 2.44
CA LEU A 135 1.82 6.27 3.43
C LEU A 135 3.28 6.73 3.36
N LEU A 136 4.20 5.84 3.02
CA LEU A 136 5.65 6.10 2.99
C LEU A 136 6.12 6.79 1.71
N PHE A 137 5.27 6.91 0.70
CA PHE A 137 5.62 7.41 -0.63
C PHE A 137 4.77 8.63 -1.01
N PRO A 138 5.29 9.55 -1.82
CA PRO A 138 4.51 10.69 -2.30
C PRO A 138 3.41 10.25 -3.26
N GLU A 139 2.23 10.85 -3.17
CA GLU A 139 1.16 10.66 -4.18
C GLU A 139 1.46 11.36 -5.51
N THR A 140 2.43 12.27 -5.53
CA THR A 140 2.74 13.17 -6.65
C THR A 140 3.88 12.68 -7.56
N GLU A 141 4.52 11.56 -7.23
CA GLU A 141 5.67 11.02 -7.97
C GLU A 141 5.54 9.51 -8.14
N ASP A 142 5.81 9.02 -9.35
CA ASP A 142 5.88 7.59 -9.65
C ASP A 142 7.27 7.04 -9.32
N VAL A 143 7.44 6.62 -8.07
CA VAL A 143 8.72 6.10 -7.55
C VAL A 143 8.82 4.60 -7.78
N VAL A 144 9.84 4.15 -8.50
CA VAL A 144 10.12 2.73 -8.77
C VAL A 144 11.54 2.41 -8.33
N PHE A 145 11.74 1.21 -7.76
CA PHE A 145 13.05 0.75 -7.32
C PHE A 145 13.43 -0.57 -7.99
N ASP A 146 14.65 -0.62 -8.53
CA ASP A 146 15.21 -1.84 -9.11
C ASP A 146 16.14 -2.58 -8.12
N SER A 147 16.46 -1.96 -6.98
CA SER A 147 17.40 -2.49 -5.98
C SER A 147 17.23 -1.83 -4.61
N VAL A 148 17.70 -2.51 -3.56
CA VAL A 148 17.79 -1.95 -2.19
C VAL A 148 18.65 -0.68 -2.18
N ASP A 149 19.77 -0.66 -2.89
CA ASP A 149 20.61 0.53 -3.05
C ASP A 149 19.85 1.71 -3.66
N GLY A 150 18.99 1.44 -4.64
CA GLY A 150 18.12 2.45 -5.25
C GLY A 150 17.15 3.04 -4.24
N MET A 151 16.48 2.18 -3.48
CA MET A 151 15.56 2.58 -2.41
C MET A 151 16.27 3.40 -1.33
N GLU A 152 17.41 2.91 -0.83
CA GLU A 152 18.20 3.57 0.19
C GLU A 152 18.66 4.96 -0.27
N ARG A 153 19.23 5.07 -1.48
CA ARG A 153 19.64 6.37 -2.05
C ARG A 153 18.48 7.33 -2.17
N TRP A 154 17.31 6.85 -2.59
CA TRP A 154 16.14 7.69 -2.71
C TRP A 154 15.66 8.20 -1.35
N PHE A 155 15.52 7.34 -0.33
CA PHE A 155 15.14 7.79 1.02
C PHE A 155 16.18 8.73 1.61
N ASN A 156 17.48 8.46 1.43
CA ASN A 156 18.55 9.35 1.87
C ASN A 156 18.52 10.71 1.16
N SER A 157 18.05 10.81 -0.09
CA SER A 157 17.84 12.09 -0.77
C SER A 157 16.73 12.95 -0.13
N ARG A 158 15.87 12.34 0.69
CA ARG A 158 14.80 13.03 1.44
C ARG A 158 15.25 13.45 2.83
N LEU A 159 16.51 13.21 3.19
CA LEU A 159 17.08 13.55 4.50
C LEU A 159 17.93 14.81 4.41
N PHE A 160 17.86 15.61 5.47
CA PHE A 160 18.78 16.72 5.69
C PHE A 160 20.10 16.22 6.28
N ALA A 161 21.16 17.02 6.15
CA ALA A 161 22.50 16.65 6.62
C ALA A 161 22.58 16.29 8.12
N HIS A 162 21.71 16.85 8.96
CA HIS A 162 21.65 16.56 10.40
C HIS A 162 20.72 15.38 10.75
N ASN A 163 19.97 14.84 9.79
CA ASN A 163 19.17 13.63 10.02
C ASN A 163 20.09 12.40 9.96
N PRO A 164 19.78 11.33 10.74
CA PRO A 164 20.53 10.08 10.65
C PRO A 164 20.43 9.48 9.25
N THR A 165 21.55 9.01 8.70
CA THR A 165 21.57 8.34 7.39
C THR A 165 20.88 6.98 7.48
N LEU A 166 20.04 6.67 6.49
CA LEU A 166 19.40 5.37 6.35
C LEU A 166 20.37 4.36 5.73
N ASN A 167 20.47 3.19 6.35
CA ASN A 167 21.17 2.03 5.80
C ASN A 167 20.23 0.81 5.79
N LEU A 168 19.88 0.34 4.60
CA LEU A 168 19.01 -0.81 4.37
C LEU A 168 19.80 -2.06 3.95
N GLN A 169 21.12 -1.96 3.84
CA GLN A 169 21.96 -3.04 3.34
C GLN A 169 21.86 -4.29 4.20
N GLY A 170 21.60 -5.42 3.55
CA GLY A 170 21.47 -6.71 4.21
C GLY A 170 20.13 -6.95 4.92
N PHE A 171 19.18 -6.01 4.88
CA PHE A 171 17.83 -6.26 5.38
C PHE A 171 17.06 -7.13 4.40
N GLU A 172 16.33 -8.11 4.94
CA GLU A 172 15.47 -8.96 4.13
C GLU A 172 14.25 -8.18 3.66
N LEU A 173 13.89 -8.33 2.38
CA LEU A 173 12.65 -7.79 1.85
C LEU A 173 11.56 -8.84 2.04
N VAL A 174 10.59 -8.52 2.89
CA VAL A 174 9.45 -9.36 3.20
C VAL A 174 8.17 -8.75 2.64
N LEU A 175 7.12 -9.54 2.51
CA LEU A 175 5.81 -9.00 2.19
C LEU A 175 5.39 -8.01 3.30
N CYS A 176 5.09 -6.78 2.89
CA CYS A 176 4.44 -5.78 3.72
C CYS A 176 3.14 -5.34 3.05
N HIS A 177 2.12 -5.09 3.85
CA HIS A 177 0.84 -4.53 3.38
C HIS A 177 0.91 -3.00 3.36
N LEU A 178 1.61 -2.41 4.32
CA LEU A 178 1.82 -0.96 4.50
C LEU A 178 0.55 -0.12 4.74
N ASP A 179 -0.61 -0.76 4.89
CA ASP A 179 -1.88 -0.15 5.30
C ASP A 179 -2.70 -1.08 6.20
N ILE A 180 -2.04 -1.76 7.14
CA ILE A 180 -2.74 -2.54 8.17
C ILE A 180 -3.47 -1.58 9.11
N ALA A 181 -4.79 -1.59 9.04
CA ALA A 181 -5.68 -0.76 9.84
C ALA A 181 -7.04 -1.47 10.05
N PRO A 182 -7.80 -1.15 11.11
CA PRO A 182 -9.09 -1.81 11.40
C PRO A 182 -10.08 -1.75 10.23
N ARG A 183 -10.13 -0.61 9.52
CA ARG A 183 -10.96 -0.40 8.32
C ARG A 183 -10.69 -1.37 7.16
N ASN A 184 -9.51 -1.99 7.13
CA ASN A 184 -9.07 -2.90 6.08
C ASN A 184 -9.17 -4.39 6.50
N ILE A 185 -9.71 -4.67 7.70
CA ILE A 185 -9.84 -6.02 8.25
C ILE A 185 -11.32 -6.36 8.37
N LEU A 186 -11.74 -7.38 7.63
CA LEU A 186 -13.09 -7.95 7.71
C LEU A 186 -13.07 -9.21 8.57
N TRP A 187 -13.86 -9.22 9.63
CA TRP A 187 -14.03 -10.38 10.51
C TRP A 187 -15.22 -11.22 10.05
N LEU A 188 -14.98 -12.50 9.79
CA LEU A 188 -16.00 -13.46 9.36
C LEU A 188 -16.66 -14.14 10.57
N GLU A 189 -17.84 -14.73 10.35
CA GLU A 189 -18.64 -15.38 11.40
C GLU A 189 -17.90 -16.56 12.08
N ASP A 190 -17.07 -17.27 11.33
CA ASP A 190 -16.23 -18.37 11.85
C ASP A 190 -14.98 -17.89 12.61
N GLY A 191 -14.80 -16.57 12.72
CA GLY A 191 -13.67 -15.94 13.37
C GLY A 191 -12.40 -15.86 12.52
N SER A 192 -12.40 -16.29 11.25
CA SER A 192 -11.34 -15.97 10.32
C SER A 192 -11.36 -14.48 9.97
N LEU A 193 -10.23 -13.99 9.45
CA LEU A 193 -10.13 -12.61 9.00
C LEU A 193 -9.78 -12.57 7.51
N CYS A 194 -10.34 -11.57 6.84
CA CYS A 194 -10.04 -11.21 5.47
C CYS A 194 -9.40 -9.82 5.43
N LEU A 195 -8.31 -9.69 4.67
CA LEU A 195 -7.56 -8.45 4.52
C LEU A 195 -7.81 -7.84 3.13
N VAL A 196 -8.14 -6.55 3.09
CA VAL A 196 -8.45 -5.79 1.87
C VAL A 196 -7.55 -4.57 1.70
N ASP A 197 -7.67 -3.92 0.54
CA ASP A 197 -6.90 -2.70 0.17
C ASP A 197 -5.39 -2.92 0.00
N TRP A 198 -5.04 -3.66 -1.04
CA TRP A 198 -3.66 -4.07 -1.35
C TRP A 198 -2.89 -3.07 -2.22
N ALA A 199 -3.36 -1.81 -2.32
CA ALA A 199 -2.76 -0.80 -3.19
C ALA A 199 -1.28 -0.51 -2.85
N SER A 200 -0.93 -0.55 -1.56
CA SER A 200 0.41 -0.22 -1.04
C SER A 200 1.32 -1.44 -0.86
N ALA A 201 0.79 -2.65 -1.09
CA ALA A 201 1.47 -3.89 -0.72
C ALA A 201 2.65 -4.20 -1.65
N GLY A 202 3.70 -4.79 -1.08
CA GLY A 202 4.93 -5.09 -1.80
C GLY A 202 6.01 -5.71 -0.92
N TYR A 203 7.21 -5.84 -1.45
CA TYR A 203 8.38 -6.34 -0.74
C TYR A 203 9.24 -5.20 -0.23
N TYR A 204 9.38 -5.10 1.09
CA TYR A 204 10.11 -4.03 1.78
C TYR A 204 10.81 -4.57 3.02
N PRO A 205 11.82 -3.88 3.58
CA PRO A 205 12.32 -4.21 4.91
C PRO A 205 11.18 -4.21 5.93
N ARG A 206 11.16 -5.17 6.87
CA ARG A 206 10.09 -5.30 7.87
C ARG A 206 9.89 -4.02 8.69
N LEU A 207 10.96 -3.25 8.89
CA LEU A 207 10.92 -1.89 9.43
C LEU A 207 9.84 -0.98 8.80
N PHE A 208 9.56 -1.11 7.50
CA PHE A 208 8.59 -0.26 6.80
C PHE A 208 7.16 -0.48 7.32
N GLU A 209 6.78 -1.74 7.61
CA GLU A 209 5.47 -2.05 8.20
C GLU A 209 5.36 -1.44 9.62
N PHE A 210 6.43 -1.55 10.42
CA PHE A 210 6.47 -0.89 11.74
C PHE A 210 6.37 0.64 11.63
N CYS A 211 7.09 1.26 10.70
CA CYS A 211 7.00 2.70 10.47
C CYS A 211 5.62 3.14 10.01
N ALA A 212 4.95 2.37 9.15
CA ALA A 212 3.56 2.63 8.78
C ALA A 212 2.65 2.71 10.03
N GLN A 213 2.82 1.78 10.97
CA GLN A 213 2.07 1.77 12.24
C GLN A 213 2.44 2.93 13.18
N TRP A 214 3.72 3.27 13.32
CA TRP A 214 4.14 4.40 14.16
C TRP A 214 3.65 5.75 13.63
N ILE A 215 3.58 5.93 12.30
CA ILE A 215 3.17 7.20 11.69
C ILE A 215 1.70 7.53 11.98
N ILE A 216 0.85 6.52 12.04
CA ILE A 216 -0.59 6.68 12.29
C ILE A 216 -0.99 6.36 13.73
N GLU A 217 -0.03 6.08 14.61
CA GLU A 217 -0.29 5.74 16.00
C GLU A 217 -1.15 6.82 16.69
N GLY A 218 -2.25 6.38 17.31
CA GLY A 218 -3.23 7.25 17.96
C GLY A 218 -4.32 7.80 17.03
N LYS A 219 -4.26 7.59 15.71
CA LYS A 219 -5.32 7.99 14.78
C LYS A 219 -6.49 6.99 14.74
N ASP A 220 -6.18 5.69 14.84
CA ASP A 220 -7.16 4.59 14.83
C ASP A 220 -7.41 4.07 16.26
N GLY A 221 -7.56 5.01 17.21
CA GLY A 221 -7.65 4.69 18.64
C GLY A 221 -6.37 4.00 19.16
N ASN A 222 -6.54 2.93 19.94
CA ASN A 222 -5.42 2.19 20.54
C ASN A 222 -4.87 1.06 19.65
N PHE A 223 -5.42 0.85 18.45
CA PHE A 223 -5.08 -0.30 17.59
C PHE A 223 -3.59 -0.38 17.29
N ASN A 224 -2.99 0.68 16.73
CA ASN A 224 -1.59 0.64 16.32
C ASN A 224 -0.65 0.42 17.53
N SER A 225 -0.94 1.06 18.66
CA SER A 225 -0.17 0.85 19.89
C SER A 225 -0.26 -0.58 20.42
N LEU A 226 -1.43 -1.21 20.34
CA LEU A 226 -1.60 -2.61 20.74
C LEU A 226 -0.89 -3.55 19.76
N LEU A 227 -1.00 -3.29 18.47
CA LEU A 227 -0.34 -4.07 17.42
C LEU A 227 1.18 -3.98 17.54
N LEU A 228 1.75 -2.77 17.63
CA LEU A 228 3.18 -2.52 17.79
C LEU A 228 3.77 -3.22 19.03
N LYS A 229 3.02 -3.28 20.14
CA LYS A 229 3.43 -3.99 21.36
C LYS A 229 3.38 -5.51 21.23
N SER A 230 2.61 -6.02 20.27
CA SER A 230 2.34 -7.46 20.11
C SER A 230 3.14 -8.09 18.96
N MET A 231 3.55 -7.31 17.96
CA MET A 231 4.40 -7.77 16.86
C MET A 231 5.75 -8.28 17.40
N HIS A 232 6.31 -9.32 16.79
CA HIS A 232 7.67 -9.76 17.10
C HIS A 232 8.66 -8.60 16.93
N PRO A 233 9.58 -8.34 17.87
CA PRO A 233 10.48 -7.20 17.78
C PRO A 233 11.31 -7.19 16.48
N LEU A 234 11.68 -6.00 16.01
CA LEU A 234 12.68 -5.86 14.97
C LEU A 234 14.08 -6.19 15.52
N PRO A 235 14.98 -6.78 14.72
CA PRO A 235 16.39 -6.89 15.08
C PRO A 235 17.02 -5.51 15.34
N ASP A 236 18.02 -5.45 16.23
CA ASP A 236 18.73 -4.22 16.59
C ASP A 236 19.20 -3.37 15.38
N PRO A 237 19.77 -3.97 14.32
CA PRO A 237 20.16 -3.21 13.14
C PRO A 237 18.98 -2.53 12.43
N GLU A 238 17.82 -3.19 12.35
CA GLU A 238 16.61 -2.65 11.71
C GLU A 238 15.98 -1.53 12.54
N ILE A 239 15.79 -1.75 13.85
CA ILE A 239 15.18 -0.73 14.71
C ILE A 239 16.05 0.53 14.80
N ALA A 240 17.38 0.40 14.70
CA ALA A 240 18.30 1.54 14.66
C ALA A 240 18.06 2.48 13.46
N GLN A 241 17.39 2.01 12.39
CA GLN A 241 17.07 2.81 11.20
C GLN A 241 15.72 3.53 11.29
N LYS A 242 14.94 3.31 12.35
CA LYS A 242 13.60 3.88 12.54
C LYS A 242 13.57 5.39 12.33
N ASP A 243 14.44 6.13 13.02
CA ASP A 243 14.40 7.58 13.00
C ASP A 243 14.72 8.15 11.62
N ALA A 244 15.67 7.55 10.89
CA ALA A 244 16.00 7.93 9.52
C ALA A 244 14.78 7.77 8.61
N LEU A 245 14.07 6.65 8.69
CA LEU A 245 12.88 6.41 7.86
C LEU A 245 11.72 7.36 8.21
N LEU A 246 11.49 7.61 9.51
CA LEU A 246 10.45 8.55 9.96
C LEU A 246 10.76 10.00 9.57
N TRP A 247 12.04 10.42 9.63
CA TRP A 247 12.44 11.74 9.16
C TRP A 247 12.28 11.88 7.65
N ALA A 248 12.68 10.87 6.87
CA ALA A 248 12.49 10.87 5.43
C ALA A 248 11.00 11.00 5.07
N TRP A 249 10.14 10.23 5.72
CA TRP A 249 8.69 10.35 5.56
C TRP A 249 8.17 11.76 5.89
N ARG A 250 8.54 12.33 7.04
CA ARG A 250 8.13 13.70 7.42
C ARG A 250 8.56 14.72 6.36
N ASN A 251 9.77 14.59 5.85
CA ASN A 251 10.30 15.49 4.84
C ASN A 251 9.55 15.33 3.52
N ILE A 252 9.22 14.10 3.09
CA ILE A 252 8.34 13.80 1.94
C ILE A 252 7.02 14.56 2.03
N GLN A 253 6.40 14.60 3.22
CA GLN A 253 5.12 15.28 3.43
C GLN A 253 5.24 16.81 3.47
N LYS A 254 6.33 17.33 4.06
CA LYS A 254 6.50 18.77 4.31
C LYS A 254 7.06 19.54 3.12
N TYR A 255 7.90 18.92 2.29
CA TYR A 255 8.65 19.61 1.24
C TYR A 255 8.25 19.13 -0.16
N ALA A 256 8.04 20.08 -1.07
CA ALA A 256 7.89 19.78 -2.48
C ALA A 256 9.25 19.44 -3.09
N PHE A 257 9.49 18.17 -3.38
CA PHE A 257 10.69 17.75 -4.09
C PHE A 257 10.53 18.01 -5.58
N ARG A 258 11.10 19.11 -6.08
CA ARG A 258 11.16 19.36 -7.52
C ARG A 258 12.07 18.32 -8.18
N SER A 259 11.49 17.38 -8.92
CA SER A 259 12.20 16.76 -10.03
C SER A 259 12.58 17.88 -11.00
N LYS A 260 13.87 18.03 -11.31
CA LYS A 260 14.30 18.94 -12.38
C LYS A 260 13.70 18.40 -13.67
N SER A 261 12.61 19.00 -14.14
CA SER A 261 12.15 18.79 -15.51
C SER A 261 13.30 19.14 -16.46
N LEU A 262 13.77 18.14 -17.20
CA LEU A 262 14.59 18.40 -18.37
C LEU A 262 13.78 19.28 -19.34
N PRO A 263 14.39 20.28 -20.00
CA PRO A 263 13.70 21.06 -21.02
C PRO A 263 13.11 20.12 -22.07
N GLN A 264 11.85 20.33 -22.40
CA GLN A 264 11.17 19.64 -23.50
C GLN A 264 11.92 19.91 -24.80
N HIS A 265 12.73 18.94 -25.24
CA HIS A 265 13.16 18.88 -26.63
C HIS A 265 12.13 18.06 -27.41
N GLU A 266 11.38 18.75 -28.26
CA GLU A 266 10.63 18.13 -29.35
C GLU A 266 11.62 17.42 -30.29
N GLY A 267 11.57 16.10 -30.31
CA GLY A 267 12.38 15.24 -31.18
C GLY A 267 11.91 13.78 -31.08
N PRO A 268 11.93 13.00 -32.18
CA PRO A 268 11.17 11.76 -32.27
C PRO A 268 11.75 10.63 -31.39
N ARG A 269 10.82 9.83 -30.85
CA ARG A 269 11.02 8.72 -29.93
C ARG A 269 12.02 7.68 -30.48
N GLU A 270 13.11 7.48 -29.75
CA GLU A 270 13.80 6.19 -29.67
C GLU A 270 13.91 5.75 -28.21
N SER A 271 13.63 4.47 -28.00
CA SER A 271 13.57 3.78 -26.73
C SER A 271 14.95 3.56 -26.12
N THR A 272 15.23 4.17 -24.96
CA THR A 272 16.26 3.69 -24.03
C THR A 272 15.79 3.90 -22.59
N GLY A 273 16.01 2.89 -21.74
CA GLY A 273 15.52 2.82 -20.37
C GLY A 273 15.86 4.05 -19.53
N PHE A 274 14.82 4.61 -18.90
CA PHE A 274 14.98 5.69 -17.93
C PHE A 274 15.12 5.08 -16.54
N THR A 275 16.34 4.96 -16.04
CA THR A 275 16.58 4.94 -14.59
C THR A 275 16.38 6.36 -14.05
N PRO A 276 15.48 6.59 -13.08
CA PRO A 276 15.34 7.89 -12.45
C PRO A 276 16.65 8.27 -11.74
N VAL A 277 17.16 9.46 -12.02
CA VAL A 277 18.27 10.03 -11.25
C VAL A 277 17.72 10.49 -9.90
N PRO A 278 18.25 9.99 -8.76
CA PRO A 278 17.78 10.44 -7.46
C PRO A 278 18.03 11.95 -7.30
N PRO A 279 17.09 12.67 -6.66
CA PRO A 279 17.25 14.10 -6.43
C PRO A 279 18.46 14.38 -5.52
N PRO A 280 19.06 15.58 -5.60
CA PRO A 280 20.18 15.95 -4.75
C PRO A 280 19.76 15.99 -3.26
N PRO A 281 20.69 15.73 -2.33
CA PRO A 281 20.42 15.80 -0.89
C PRO A 281 19.95 17.20 -0.47
N MET A 282 19.16 17.26 0.61
CA MET A 282 18.58 18.51 1.08
C MET A 282 19.64 19.46 1.69
N PRO A 283 19.56 20.78 1.44
CA PRO A 283 20.40 21.79 2.10
C PRO A 283 20.04 21.91 3.59
N GLU A 284 20.94 22.46 4.43
CA GLU A 284 20.61 22.77 5.84
C GLU A 284 19.31 23.61 5.96
N TYR A 285 18.58 23.46 7.08
CA TYR A 285 17.35 24.25 7.32
C TYR A 285 17.65 25.75 7.20
N PRO A 286 16.68 26.57 6.72
CA PRO A 286 16.75 28.00 6.95
C PRO A 286 16.89 28.25 8.46
N PRO A 287 17.79 29.14 8.91
CA PRO A 287 18.19 29.30 10.31
C PRO A 287 17.07 29.71 11.30
N ASP A 288 15.84 29.89 10.82
CA ASP A 288 14.72 30.43 11.60
C ASP A 288 13.67 29.38 11.97
N TRP A 289 13.98 28.08 11.91
CA TRP A 289 12.96 27.01 12.00
C TRP A 289 13.23 25.89 13.02
N ASP A 290 14.00 26.19 14.08
CA ASP A 290 14.04 25.35 15.29
C ASP A 290 12.83 25.65 16.20
N GLU A 291 11.63 25.23 15.79
CA GLU A 291 10.44 25.04 16.67
C GLU A 291 9.69 23.75 16.33
#